data_AF-A0A7Y3ETE6-F1
#
_entry.id   AF-A0A7Y3ETE6-F1
#
_cell.length_a   1.000
_cell.length_b   1.000
_cell.length_c   1.000
_cell.angle_alpha   90.00
_cell.angle_beta   90.00
_cell.angle_gamma   90.00
#
_symmetry.space_group_name_H-M   'P 1'
#
loop_
_entity.id
_entity.type
_entity.pdbx_description
1 polymer ?
#
loop_
_entity_poly.entity_id
_entity_poly.type
_entity_poly.pdbx_seq_one_letter_code
_entity_poly.pdbx_strand_id
1 'polypeptide(L)'
;MGDGPYYFFFRPFHLVHLEVPTTIAEVLLDADPLATVDGPHVSEVVAMAKRDLESGESLDCIGGFTAYGLVDTAEGAKGQLPVGLVEFATLEADVAVDRPIPLEAVRLDEDRTVVREWLALSRES
;
A
#
# COMPACT_ATOMS: atom_id res chain seq x y z
N MET A 1 -24.93 -14.36 19.65
CA MET A 1 -23.67 -13.76 20.12
C MET A 1 -23.26 -14.56 21.35
N GLY A 2 -22.06 -15.13 21.39
CA GLY A 2 -21.62 -16.13 22.38
C GLY A 2 -21.50 -15.59 23.82
N ASP A 3 -20.66 -16.21 24.64
CA ASP A 3 -20.64 -15.91 26.09
C ASP A 3 -19.84 -14.64 26.47
N GLY A 4 -19.30 -13.90 25.49
CA GLY A 4 -18.54 -12.67 25.71
C GLY A 4 -17.14 -12.90 26.31
N PRO A 5 -16.39 -11.82 26.65
CA PRO A 5 -16.69 -10.40 26.44
C PRO A 5 -16.44 -9.94 24.98
N TYR A 6 -15.92 -10.83 24.13
CA TYR A 6 -15.66 -10.56 22.72
C TYR A 6 -16.73 -11.22 21.85
N TYR A 7 -17.23 -10.45 20.87
CA TYR A 7 -18.24 -10.89 19.94
C TYR A 7 -17.74 -10.75 18.51
N PHE A 8 -18.02 -11.76 17.69
CA PHE A 8 -17.69 -11.74 16.28
C PHE A 8 -18.87 -11.18 15.48
N PHE A 9 -18.66 -10.02 14.86
CA PHE A 9 -19.58 -9.48 13.86
C PHE A 9 -19.12 -9.97 12.48
N PHE A 10 -20.02 -10.65 11.78
CA PHE A 10 -19.72 -11.26 10.50
C PHE A 10 -20.64 -10.72 9.42
N ARG A 11 -20.03 -10.23 8.33
CA ARG A 11 -20.73 -9.91 7.09
C ARG A 11 -20.41 -11.01 6.07
N PRO A 12 -21.37 -11.89 5.71
CA PRO A 12 -21.07 -13.09 4.93
C PRO A 12 -20.79 -12.83 3.44
N PHE A 13 -20.88 -11.58 2.99
CA PHE A 13 -20.63 -11.19 1.59
C PHE A 13 -20.16 -9.73 1.48
N HIS A 14 -19.31 -9.50 0.49
CA HIS A 14 -18.97 -8.18 -0.04
C HIS A 14 -19.04 -8.27 -1.57
N LEU A 15 -19.92 -7.50 -2.19
CA LEU A 15 -20.23 -7.59 -3.62
C LEU A 15 -19.32 -6.69 -4.48
N VAL A 16 -18.28 -6.12 -3.86
CA VAL A 16 -17.22 -5.33 -4.53
C VAL A 16 -17.83 -4.22 -5.39
N HIS A 17 -17.74 -4.34 -6.72
CA HIS A 17 -18.17 -3.35 -7.68
C HIS A 17 -19.70 -3.15 -7.70
N LEU A 18 -20.48 -4.14 -7.25
CA LEU A 18 -21.94 -4.00 -7.15
C LEU A 18 -22.38 -3.13 -5.97
N GLU A 19 -21.50 -2.85 -5.00
CA GLU A 19 -21.80 -1.97 -3.85
C GLU A 19 -21.46 -0.50 -4.14
N VAL A 20 -20.62 -0.24 -5.15
CA VAL A 20 -20.17 1.12 -5.52
C VAL A 20 -21.32 2.10 -5.81
N PRO A 21 -22.40 1.72 -6.53
CA PRO A 21 -23.52 2.64 -6.78
C PRO A 21 -24.19 3.15 -5.50
N THR A 22 -24.20 2.36 -4.42
CA THR A 22 -24.76 2.77 -3.13
C THR A 22 -23.92 3.91 -2.53
N THR A 23 -22.60 3.77 -2.51
CA THR A 23 -21.70 4.83 -2.04
C THR A 23 -21.83 6.11 -2.87
N ILE A 24 -21.99 5.99 -4.19
CA ILE A 24 -22.24 7.16 -5.04
C ILE A 24 -23.54 7.87 -4.62
N ALA A 25 -24.60 7.12 -4.35
CA ALA A 25 -25.88 7.69 -3.91
C ALA A 25 -25.74 8.37 -2.54
N GLU A 26 -25.11 7.72 -1.56
CA GLU A 26 -24.88 8.27 -0.21
C GLU A 26 -24.08 9.59 -0.26
N VAL A 27 -23.01 9.63 -1.06
CA VAL A 27 -22.21 10.85 -1.23
C VAL A 27 -23.01 11.98 -1.89
N LEU A 28 -23.82 11.69 -2.92
CA LEU A 28 -24.53 12.72 -3.67
C LEU A 28 -25.82 13.21 -3.00
N LEU A 29 -26.54 12.31 -2.32
CA LEU A 29 -27.85 12.60 -1.72
C LEU A 29 -27.71 13.03 -0.27
N ASP A 30 -26.78 12.42 0.47
CA ASP A 30 -26.67 12.56 1.92
C ASP A 30 -25.36 13.25 2.35
N ALA A 31 -24.44 13.52 1.41
CA ALA A 31 -23.10 14.06 1.68
C ALA A 31 -22.30 13.20 2.67
N ASP A 32 -22.55 11.88 2.67
CA ASP A 32 -21.96 10.92 3.59
C ASP A 32 -21.02 9.95 2.85
N PRO A 33 -19.69 10.10 2.97
CA PRO A 33 -18.73 9.20 2.35
C PRO A 33 -18.62 7.87 3.11
N LEU A 34 -18.60 6.74 2.37
CA LEU A 34 -18.45 5.41 2.95
C LEU A 34 -17.23 5.25 3.88
N ALA A 35 -16.11 5.88 3.51
CA ALA A 35 -14.89 5.90 4.32
C ALA A 35 -14.08 7.16 4.03
N THR A 36 -13.40 7.66 5.06
CA THR A 36 -12.42 8.75 4.97
C THR A 36 -11.20 8.40 5.80
N VAL A 37 -10.06 9.01 5.49
CA VAL A 37 -8.87 8.92 6.34
C VAL A 37 -9.05 9.95 7.45
N ASP A 38 -9.35 9.46 8.66
CA ASP A 38 -9.49 10.29 9.85
C ASP A 38 -8.26 10.11 10.76
N GLY A 39 -7.32 11.06 10.67
CA GLY A 39 -6.07 11.06 11.44
C GLY A 39 -4.80 10.79 10.63
N PRO A 40 -3.63 10.74 11.30
CA PRO A 40 -2.35 10.51 10.64
C PRO A 40 -2.23 9.08 10.14
N HIS A 41 -1.32 8.87 9.19
CA HIS A 41 -0.99 7.55 8.68
C HIS A 41 -0.36 6.68 9.80
N VAL A 42 -0.99 5.56 10.15
CA VAL A 42 -0.56 4.67 11.24
C VAL A 42 0.06 3.35 10.76
N SER A 43 -0.11 3.00 9.49
CA SER A 43 0.38 1.75 8.91
C SER A 43 0.69 1.93 7.43
N GLU A 44 1.74 1.30 6.93
CA GLU A 44 2.10 1.27 5.51
C GLU A 44 2.20 -0.18 5.02
N VAL A 45 1.97 -0.40 3.73
CA VAL A 45 2.22 -1.70 3.11
C VAL A 45 3.58 -1.64 2.40
N VAL A 46 4.59 -2.25 3.01
CA VAL A 46 5.96 -2.28 2.47
C VAL A 46 6.13 -3.33 1.38
N ALA A 47 7.00 -3.06 0.42
CA ALA A 47 7.40 -3.99 -0.61
C ALA A 47 8.43 -4.99 -0.06
N MET A 48 8.12 -6.28 -0.17
CA MET A 48 8.98 -7.40 0.18
C MET A 48 9.46 -8.10 -1.09
N ALA A 49 10.76 -8.39 -1.18
CA ALA A 49 11.33 -9.10 -2.32
C ALA A 49 10.81 -10.56 -2.39
N LYS A 50 10.27 -10.96 -3.54
CA LYS A 50 9.76 -12.33 -3.79
C LYS A 50 10.86 -13.34 -4.10
N ARG A 51 12.01 -12.85 -4.53
CA ARG A 51 13.21 -13.59 -4.91
C ARG A 51 14.42 -12.71 -4.66
N ASP A 52 15.62 -13.24 -4.89
CA ASP A 52 16.80 -12.40 -4.97
C ASP A 52 16.67 -11.45 -6.17
N LEU A 53 16.93 -10.17 -5.91
CA LEU A 53 16.87 -9.09 -6.87
C LEU A 53 18.24 -8.43 -6.98
N GLU A 54 18.68 -8.16 -8.21
CA GLU A 54 19.97 -7.58 -8.52
C GLU A 54 19.86 -6.08 -8.83
N SER A 55 20.93 -5.35 -8.55
CA SER A 55 21.07 -3.94 -8.95
C SER A 55 20.85 -3.75 -10.46
N GLY A 56 20.09 -2.72 -10.81
CA GLY A 56 19.72 -2.39 -12.19
C GLY A 56 18.42 -3.02 -12.67
N GLU A 57 17.85 -3.98 -11.93
CA GLU A 57 16.55 -4.55 -12.26
C GLU A 57 15.41 -3.53 -12.05
N SER A 58 14.49 -3.44 -13.02
CA SER A 58 13.21 -2.75 -12.81
C SER A 58 12.26 -3.67 -12.08
N LEU A 59 11.65 -3.18 -11.00
CA LEU A 59 10.62 -3.92 -10.30
C LEU A 59 9.32 -3.92 -11.13
N ASP A 60 8.56 -5.01 -11.05
CA ASP A 60 7.30 -5.17 -11.79
C ASP A 60 6.08 -4.69 -10.97
N CYS A 61 4.87 -4.91 -11.49
CA CYS A 61 3.67 -4.45 -10.82
C CYS A 61 3.24 -5.36 -9.66
N ILE A 62 2.30 -4.86 -8.85
CA ILE A 62 1.64 -5.68 -7.82
C ILE A 62 1.01 -6.92 -8.46
N GLY A 63 1.32 -8.09 -7.91
CA GLY A 63 0.91 -9.38 -8.48
C GLY A 63 1.93 -10.00 -9.45
N GLY A 64 3.03 -9.31 -9.74
CA GLY A 64 4.16 -9.81 -10.52
C GLY A 64 5.07 -10.77 -9.76
N PHE A 65 6.34 -10.81 -10.15
CA PHE A 65 7.38 -11.74 -9.70
C PHE A 65 8.45 -11.08 -8.83
N THR A 66 8.52 -9.75 -8.75
CA THR A 66 9.60 -9.07 -8.02
C THR A 66 9.26 -8.79 -6.56
N ALA A 67 8.03 -8.38 -6.26
CA ALA A 67 7.63 -8.02 -4.89
C ALA A 67 6.20 -8.43 -4.48
N TYR A 68 5.97 -8.55 -3.17
CA TYR A 68 4.66 -8.61 -2.53
C TYR A 68 4.54 -7.54 -1.44
N GLY A 69 3.31 -7.22 -1.02
CA GLY A 69 3.06 -6.28 0.07
C GLY A 69 2.96 -6.96 1.44
N LEU A 70 3.54 -6.36 2.46
CA LEU A 70 3.34 -6.72 3.87
C LEU A 70 2.98 -5.45 4.65
N VAL A 71 1.92 -5.49 5.46
CA VAL A 71 1.56 -4.35 6.31
C VAL A 71 2.47 -4.28 7.53
N ASP A 72 2.95 -3.07 7.85
CA ASP A 72 3.62 -2.74 9.10
C ASP A 72 3.05 -1.44 9.67
N THR A 73 3.38 -1.15 10.92
CA THR A 73 3.21 0.17 11.53
C THR A 73 3.96 1.24 10.72
N ALA A 74 3.46 2.47 10.72
CA ALA A 74 4.12 3.59 10.05
C ALA A 74 5.56 3.79 10.54
N GLU A 75 5.85 3.50 11.82
CA GLU A 75 7.21 3.54 12.36
C GLU A 75 8.11 2.43 11.78
N GLY A 76 7.62 1.19 11.74
CA GLY A 76 8.38 0.05 11.21
C GLY A 76 8.64 0.15 9.71
N ALA A 77 7.74 0.80 8.98
CA ALA A 77 7.85 1.02 7.54
C ALA A 77 8.79 2.15 7.13
N LYS A 78 9.35 2.92 8.07
CA LYS A 78 10.25 4.04 7.74
C LYS A 78 11.43 3.57 6.91
N GLY A 79 11.67 4.29 5.81
CA GLY A 79 12.76 3.99 4.87
C GLY A 79 12.57 2.73 4.03
N GLN A 80 11.39 2.09 4.08
CA GLN A 80 11.05 0.99 3.19
C GLN A 80 10.23 1.49 2.00
N LEU A 81 10.36 0.83 0.86
CA LEU A 81 9.60 1.14 -0.35
C LEU A 81 8.11 0.77 -0.16
N PRO A 82 7.16 1.71 -0.30
CA PRO A 82 5.73 1.38 -0.32
C PRO A 82 5.40 0.50 -1.52
N VAL A 83 4.57 -0.52 -1.32
CA VAL A 83 4.21 -1.50 -2.36
C VAL A 83 3.54 -0.84 -3.58
N GLY A 84 2.83 0.26 -3.36
CA GLY A 84 2.17 1.04 -4.42
C GLY A 84 3.13 1.72 -5.39
N LEU A 85 4.41 1.82 -5.06
CA LEU A 85 5.43 2.46 -5.89
C LEU A 85 6.35 1.47 -6.61
N VAL A 86 6.18 0.16 -6.39
CA VAL A 86 7.08 -0.88 -6.91
C VAL A 86 7.21 -0.81 -8.43
N GLU A 87 6.11 -0.66 -9.17
CA GLU A 87 6.11 -0.60 -10.65
C GLU A 87 6.97 0.57 -11.20
N PHE A 88 7.27 1.56 -10.37
CA PHE A 88 8.01 2.76 -10.74
C PHE A 88 9.44 2.78 -10.17
N ALA A 89 9.92 1.67 -9.63
CA ALA A 89 11.22 1.55 -8.98
C ALA A 89 12.22 0.73 -9.82
N THR A 90 13.46 1.20 -9.89
CA THR A 90 14.61 0.45 -10.40
C THR A 90 15.60 0.25 -9.26
N LEU A 91 16.11 -0.96 -9.05
CA LEU A 91 17.10 -1.22 -8.01
C LEU A 91 18.44 -0.55 -8.30
N GLU A 92 19.04 -0.02 -7.25
CA GLU A 92 20.41 0.51 -7.20
C GLU A 92 21.32 -0.37 -6.32
N ALA A 93 20.75 -1.32 -5.59
CA ALA A 93 21.46 -2.31 -4.79
C ALA A 93 20.73 -3.66 -4.78
N ASP A 94 21.48 -4.74 -4.57
CA ASP A 94 20.92 -6.08 -4.48
C ASP A 94 20.04 -6.24 -3.23
N VAL A 95 18.93 -6.97 -3.35
CA VAL A 95 18.01 -7.27 -2.25
C VAL A 95 17.71 -8.77 -2.24
N ALA A 96 18.01 -9.43 -1.12
CA ALA A 96 17.74 -10.86 -0.97
C ALA A 96 16.23 -11.15 -0.83
N VAL A 97 15.84 -12.36 -1.20
CA VAL A 97 14.47 -12.87 -1.01
C VAL A 97 13.95 -12.68 0.42
N ASP A 98 12.66 -12.37 0.56
CA ASP A 98 11.97 -12.15 1.83
C ASP A 98 12.56 -11.04 2.71
N ARG A 99 13.27 -10.09 2.10
CA ARG A 99 13.68 -8.84 2.76
C ARG A 99 12.80 -7.68 2.30
N PRO A 100 12.51 -6.72 3.20
CA PRO A 100 11.88 -5.48 2.78
C PRO A 100 12.83 -4.74 1.84
N ILE A 101 12.29 -4.14 0.79
CA ILE A 101 13.05 -3.38 -0.19
C ILE A 101 13.28 -1.99 0.39
N PRO A 102 14.53 -1.59 0.70
CA PRO A 102 14.80 -0.26 1.23
C PRO A 102 14.50 0.80 0.16
N LEU A 103 13.95 1.93 0.58
CA LEU A 103 13.70 3.07 -0.31
C LEU A 103 15.01 3.61 -0.90
N GLU A 104 16.10 3.56 -0.14
CA GLU A 104 17.44 3.96 -0.61
C GLU A 104 18.07 2.99 -1.61
N ALA A 105 17.54 1.76 -1.72
CA ALA A 105 18.02 0.77 -2.67
C ALA A 105 17.33 0.91 -4.03
N VAL A 106 16.46 1.91 -4.22
CA VAL A 106 15.73 2.11 -5.48
C VAL A 106 15.78 3.55 -5.96
N ARG A 107 15.81 3.69 -7.28
CA ARG A 107 15.52 4.92 -7.99
C ARG A 107 14.06 4.91 -8.44
N LEU A 108 13.30 5.91 -8.03
CA LEU A 108 11.90 6.09 -8.44
C LEU A 108 11.79 6.91 -9.74
N ASP A 109 10.81 6.57 -10.58
CA ASP A 109 10.43 7.33 -11.78
C ASP A 109 9.53 8.53 -11.41
N GLU A 110 10.16 9.69 -11.19
CA GLU A 110 9.47 10.95 -10.84
C GLU A 110 8.62 11.56 -11.97
N ASP A 111 8.69 11.01 -13.19
CA ASP A 111 7.78 11.43 -14.27
C ASP A 111 6.34 10.93 -14.00
N ARG A 112 6.17 9.98 -13.06
CA ARG A 112 4.87 9.45 -12.65
C ARG A 112 4.20 10.32 -11.60
N THR A 113 2.95 10.67 -11.84
CA THR A 113 2.15 11.49 -10.92
C THR A 113 2.10 10.87 -9.52
N VAL A 114 1.83 9.58 -9.40
CA VAL A 114 1.77 8.90 -8.08
C VAL A 114 3.07 9.00 -7.29
N VAL A 115 4.23 8.94 -7.96
CA VAL A 115 5.54 9.11 -7.31
C VAL A 115 5.69 10.55 -6.82
N ARG A 116 5.35 11.56 -7.65
CA ARG A 116 5.43 12.97 -7.24
C ARG A 116 4.52 13.31 -6.07
N GLU A 117 3.27 12.86 -6.10
CA GLU A 117 2.31 13.12 -5.02
C GLU A 117 2.75 12.44 -3.73
N TRP A 118 3.24 11.20 -3.79
CA TRP A 118 3.78 10.52 -2.62
C TRP A 118 5.01 11.22 -2.05
N LEU A 119 5.94 11.68 -2.90
CA LEU A 119 7.10 12.46 -2.48
C LEU A 119 6.71 13.80 -1.83
N ALA A 120 5.64 14.45 -2.31
CA ALA A 120 5.13 15.68 -1.71
C ALA A 120 4.58 15.41 -0.30
N LEU A 121 3.73 14.39 -0.14
CA LEU A 121 3.15 13.99 1.15
C LEU A 121 4.22 13.56 2.17
N SER A 122 5.27 12.87 1.71
CA SER A 122 6.35 12.34 2.55
C SER A 122 7.29 13.44 3.08
N ARG A 123 7.28 14.63 2.47
CA ARG A 123 8.07 15.78 2.93
C ARG A 123 7.36 16.63 3.97
N GLU A 124 6.04 16.45 4.10
CA GLU A 124 5.18 17.22 5.02
C GLU A 124 4.89 16.48 6.34
N SER A 125 5.27 15.20 6.43
CA SER A 125 5.15 14.34 7.63
C SER A 125 6.46 14.26 8.42
#